data_AF-A0A452YWP6-F1
#
_entry.id   AF-A0A452YWP6-F1
#
_cell.length_a   1.000
_cell.length_b   1.000
_cell.length_c   1.000
_cell.angle_alpha   90.00
_cell.angle_beta   90.00
_cell.angle_gamma   90.00
#
_symmetry.space_group_name_H-M   'P 1'
#
loop_
_entity.id
_entity.type
_entity.pdbx_description
1 polymer ?
#
loop_
_entity_poly.entity_id
_entity_poly.type
_entity_poly.pdbx_seq_one_letter_code
_entity_poly.pdbx_strand_id
1 'polypeptide(L)'
;MEERRTTNGVMNKRCRDGTSVGARSFCASSSEMQRIKSEMEDHGFCYLPPRKWLRSNGYLHYRRKTITGSLVCIGHADYYVLIRSFAKLAEVDVRVLHTSVLKLERRLAWIEERIGRSLDALQNPPIS
;
A
#
# COMPACT_ATOMS: atom_id res chain seq x y z
N MET A 1 38.66 24.03 -32.53
CA MET A 1 37.99 22.71 -32.58
C MET A 1 36.88 22.77 -31.56
N GLU A 2 35.65 22.98 -32.04
CA GLU A 2 34.54 23.57 -31.29
C GLU A 2 33.67 22.52 -30.60
N GLU A 3 33.30 22.85 -29.36
CA GLU A 3 32.60 22.05 -28.36
C GLU A 3 31.10 21.92 -28.69
N ARG A 4 30.60 20.69 -28.89
CA ARG A 4 29.19 20.43 -29.20
C ARG A 4 28.36 20.39 -27.92
N ARG A 5 27.61 21.45 -27.65
CA ARG A 5 26.51 21.49 -26.67
C ARG A 5 25.26 20.86 -27.28
N THR A 6 24.77 19.76 -26.72
CA THR A 6 23.47 19.18 -27.06
C THR A 6 22.40 19.68 -26.09
N THR A 7 21.42 20.38 -26.66
CA THR A 7 20.26 20.98 -25.99
C THR A 7 19.20 19.92 -25.71
N ASN A 8 18.77 19.80 -24.46
CA ASN A 8 17.65 18.93 -24.10
C ASN A 8 16.33 19.66 -24.41
N GLY A 9 15.60 19.14 -25.39
CA GLY A 9 14.30 19.63 -25.83
C GLY A 9 13.21 19.44 -24.78
N VAL A 10 12.52 20.53 -24.46
CA VAL A 10 11.29 20.55 -23.67
C VAL A 10 10.13 20.10 -24.56
N MET A 11 9.60 18.90 -24.34
CA MET A 11 8.39 18.44 -25.03
C MET A 11 7.15 18.77 -24.20
N ASN A 12 6.53 19.91 -24.54
CA ASN A 12 5.22 20.33 -24.06
C ASN A 12 4.14 19.32 -24.51
N LYS A 13 3.52 18.61 -23.57
CA LYS A 13 2.23 17.95 -23.79
C LYS A 13 1.13 18.78 -23.12
N ARG A 14 0.37 19.50 -23.95
CA ARG A 14 -0.90 20.13 -23.55
C ARG A 14 -1.92 19.02 -23.30
N CYS A 15 -2.46 18.96 -22.09
CA CYS A 15 -3.64 18.16 -21.77
C CYS A 15 -4.84 19.08 -21.57
N ARG A 16 -5.95 18.71 -22.20
CA ARG A 16 -7.26 19.39 -22.20
C ARG A 16 -7.88 19.46 -20.81
N ASP A 17 -8.68 20.51 -20.65
CA ASP A 17 -9.48 20.86 -19.49
C ASP A 17 -10.38 19.72 -18.99
N GLY A 18 -10.20 19.39 -17.72
CA GLY A 18 -11.16 18.69 -16.90
C GLY A 18 -10.95 19.21 -15.48
N THR A 19 -11.98 19.80 -14.89
CA THR A 19 -11.95 20.36 -13.54
C THR A 19 -11.60 19.26 -12.52
N SER A 20 -10.32 19.03 -12.30
CA SER A 20 -9.85 18.22 -11.19
C SER A 20 -9.85 19.11 -9.96
N VAL A 21 -10.73 18.83 -9.00
CA VAL A 21 -10.58 19.36 -7.64
C VAL A 21 -9.16 19.02 -7.21
N GLY A 22 -8.31 20.02 -7.15
CA GLY A 22 -6.90 19.85 -6.84
C GLY A 22 -6.77 19.22 -5.47
N ALA A 23 -6.56 17.90 -5.44
CA ALA A 23 -6.01 17.25 -4.27
C ALA A 23 -4.67 17.94 -4.03
N ARG A 24 -4.64 18.83 -3.03
CA ARG A 24 -3.39 19.45 -2.57
C ARG A 24 -2.47 18.31 -2.22
N SER A 25 -1.47 18.08 -3.09
CA SER A 25 -0.37 17.19 -2.80
C SER A 25 0.40 17.85 -1.66
N PHE A 26 0.11 17.43 -0.43
CA PHE A 26 0.98 17.70 0.69
C PHE A 26 2.24 16.88 0.45
N CYS A 27 3.19 17.46 -0.27
CA CYS A 27 4.54 16.94 -0.30
C CYS A 27 5.10 17.21 1.09
N ALA A 28 5.09 16.19 1.97
CA ALA A 28 5.77 16.28 3.25
C ALA A 28 7.19 16.80 3.01
N SER A 29 7.69 17.67 3.88
CA SER A 29 9.09 18.06 3.82
C SER A 29 9.95 16.79 3.85
N SER A 30 11.08 16.80 3.14
CA SER A 30 11.99 15.64 3.13
C SER A 30 12.34 15.17 4.55
N SER A 31 12.40 16.10 5.51
CA SER A 31 12.60 15.85 6.94
C SER A 31 11.48 15.03 7.59
N GLU A 32 10.21 15.40 7.40
CA GLU A 32 9.07 14.70 8.00
C GLU A 32 8.93 13.26 7.48
N MET A 33 9.19 13.08 6.19
CA MET A 33 9.17 11.75 5.58
C MET A 33 10.29 10.86 6.12
N GLN A 34 11.49 11.39 6.38
CA GLN A 34 12.58 10.63 7.00
C GLN A 34 12.24 10.25 8.44
N ARG A 35 11.61 11.15 9.20
CA ARG A 35 11.15 10.85 10.56
C ARG A 35 10.15 9.68 10.57
N ILE A 36 9.18 9.67 9.67
CA ILE A 36 8.22 8.56 9.58
C ILE A 36 8.92 7.24 9.23
N LYS A 37 9.87 7.26 8.28
CA LYS A 37 10.64 6.06 7.91
C LYS A 37 11.45 5.51 9.07
N SER A 38 12.17 6.37 9.80
CA SER A 38 12.91 5.95 10.99
C SER A 38 11.98 5.33 12.02
N GLU A 39 10.82 5.95 12.26
CA GLU A 39 9.85 5.41 13.21
C GLU A 39 9.25 4.07 12.77
N MET A 40 9.06 3.88 11.47
CA MET A 40 8.66 2.58 10.91
C MET A 40 9.71 1.53 11.24
N GLU A 41 10.99 1.83 11.00
CA GLU A 41 12.10 0.91 11.24
C GLU A 41 12.19 0.54 12.72
N ASP A 42 12.05 1.52 13.62
CA ASP A 42 12.04 1.31 15.08
C ASP A 42 10.93 0.34 15.53
N HIS A 43 9.78 0.34 14.84
CA HIS A 43 8.68 -0.59 15.09
C HIS A 43 8.75 -1.89 14.27
N GLY A 44 9.84 -2.12 13.52
CA GLY A 44 10.04 -3.33 12.72
C GLY A 44 9.28 -3.34 11.37
N PHE A 45 9.01 -2.16 10.83
CA PHE A 45 8.42 -1.94 9.51
C PHE A 45 9.47 -1.45 8.53
N CYS A 46 9.55 -2.11 7.38
CA CYS A 46 10.32 -1.65 6.24
C CYS A 46 9.43 -0.77 5.34
N TYR A 47 9.88 0.46 5.09
CA TYR A 47 9.18 1.42 4.24
C TYR A 47 9.12 0.94 2.79
N LEU A 48 7.90 0.86 2.25
CA LEU A 48 7.63 0.63 0.84
C LEU A 48 7.26 1.96 0.17
N PRO A 49 8.01 2.44 -0.85
CA PRO A 49 7.64 3.66 -1.55
C PRO A 49 6.32 3.52 -2.31
N PRO A 50 5.56 4.61 -2.50
CA PRO A 50 4.36 4.62 -3.33
C PRO A 50 4.61 4.02 -4.70
N ARG A 51 3.66 3.22 -5.19
CA ARG A 51 3.77 2.58 -6.50
C ARG A 51 3.66 3.64 -7.59
N LYS A 52 4.55 3.60 -8.59
CA LYS A 52 4.49 4.48 -9.78
C LYS A 52 3.32 4.15 -10.71
N TRP A 53 2.79 2.92 -10.62
CA TRP A 53 1.71 2.42 -11.45
C TRP A 53 0.65 1.77 -10.55
N LEU A 54 -0.63 2.12 -10.75
CA LEU A 54 -1.74 1.43 -10.11
C LEU A 54 -1.78 -0.02 -10.64
N ARG A 55 -1.53 -1.00 -9.76
CA ARG A 55 -1.78 -2.40 -10.07
C ARG A 55 -3.14 -2.80 -9.50
N SER A 56 -4.10 -2.97 -10.42
CA SER A 56 -5.37 -3.72 -10.36
C SER A 56 -6.47 -3.29 -9.38
N ASN A 57 -7.72 -3.56 -9.81
CA ASN A 57 -9.02 -3.26 -9.19
C ASN A 57 -9.32 -4.00 -7.85
N GLY A 58 -8.31 -4.28 -7.02
CA GLY A 58 -8.45 -5.09 -5.79
C GLY A 58 -7.84 -4.45 -4.55
N TYR A 59 -8.07 -5.05 -3.39
CA TYR A 59 -7.50 -4.60 -2.11
C TYR A 59 -5.96 -4.74 -2.10
N LEU A 60 -5.29 -3.76 -1.48
CA LEU A 60 -3.84 -3.81 -1.32
C LEU A 60 -3.47 -4.81 -0.21
N HIS A 61 -2.85 -5.91 -0.58
CA HIS A 61 -2.42 -6.93 0.38
C HIS A 61 -1.02 -6.64 0.96
N TYR A 62 -0.98 -6.23 2.22
CA TYR A 62 0.27 -6.18 2.97
C TYR A 62 0.67 -7.58 3.44
N ARG A 63 1.98 -7.82 3.60
CA ARG A 63 2.50 -9.11 4.05
C ARG A 63 3.73 -8.89 4.92
N ARG A 64 3.96 -9.82 5.85
CA ARG A 64 5.26 -9.97 6.51
C ARG A 64 6.21 -10.69 5.56
N LYS A 65 7.48 -10.30 5.55
CA LYS A 65 8.53 -11.00 4.81
C LYS A 65 9.67 -11.34 5.75
N THR A 66 10.33 -12.45 5.49
CA THR A 66 11.59 -12.77 6.14
C THR A 66 12.70 -12.02 5.40
N ILE A 67 13.35 -11.09 6.08
CA ILE A 67 14.55 -10.40 5.61
C ILE A 67 15.66 -10.74 6.60
N THR A 68 16.76 -11.29 6.10
CA THR A 68 17.97 -11.65 6.88
C THR A 68 17.63 -12.44 8.16
N GLY A 69 16.76 -13.45 8.05
CA GLY A 69 16.35 -14.30 9.18
C GLY A 69 15.29 -13.70 10.11
N SER A 70 14.92 -12.43 9.94
CA SER A 70 13.93 -11.73 10.76
C SER A 70 12.62 -11.50 10.00
N LEU A 71 11.48 -11.67 10.67
CA LEU A 71 10.16 -11.40 10.10
C LEU A 71 9.82 -9.91 10.22
N VAL A 72 10.03 -9.16 9.15
CA VAL A 72 9.71 -7.73 9.06
C VAL A 72 8.34 -7.49 8.45
N CYS A 73 7.69 -6.41 8.90
CA CYS A 73 6.46 -5.93 8.29
C CYS A 73 6.82 -5.02 7.11
N ILE A 74 6.12 -5.11 5.98
CA ILE A 74 6.36 -4.21 4.84
C ILE A 74 5.08 -3.44 4.57
N GLY A 75 5.19 -2.11 4.52
CA GLY A 75 4.03 -1.25 4.36
C GLY A 75 4.38 0.13 3.79
N HIS A 76 3.36 0.80 3.29
CA HIS A 76 3.44 2.22 2.93
C HIS A 76 3.30 3.08 4.20
N ALA A 77 3.73 4.35 4.13
CA ALA A 77 3.73 5.25 5.28
C ALA A 77 2.30 5.57 5.79
N ASP A 78 1.36 5.78 4.87
CA ASP A 78 -0.05 6.02 5.16
C ASP A 78 -0.70 4.86 5.94
N TYR A 79 -0.49 3.62 5.48
CA TYR A 79 -0.95 2.41 6.16
C TYR A 79 -0.32 2.27 7.55
N TYR A 80 0.98 2.52 7.67
CA TYR A 80 1.67 2.48 8.96
C TYR A 80 1.09 3.50 9.94
N VAL A 81 0.84 4.75 9.52
CA VAL A 81 0.25 5.77 10.38
C VAL A 81 -1.13 5.35 10.88
N LEU A 82 -1.94 4.73 10.01
CA LEU A 82 -3.26 4.22 10.37
C LEU A 82 -3.17 3.12 11.43
N ILE A 83 -2.39 2.07 11.16
CA ILE A 83 -2.18 0.95 12.10
C ILE A 83 -1.60 1.46 13.41
N ARG A 84 -0.61 2.35 13.36
CA ARG A 84 0.00 2.95 14.55
C ARG A 84 -1.01 3.68 15.42
N SER A 85 -1.90 4.46 14.81
CA SER A 85 -2.92 5.21 15.55
C SER A 85 -3.89 4.28 16.28
N PHE A 86 -4.33 3.20 15.62
CA PHE A 86 -5.17 2.19 16.26
C PHE A 86 -4.44 1.36 17.31
N ALA A 87 -3.17 1.03 17.08
CA ALA A 87 -2.37 0.30 18.05
C ALA A 87 -2.18 1.11 19.33
N LYS A 88 -1.96 2.42 19.21
CA LYS A 88 -1.94 3.35 20.35
C LYS A 88 -3.28 3.39 21.06
N LEU A 89 -4.39 3.50 20.33
CA LEU A 89 -5.73 3.53 20.89
C LEU A 89 -6.08 2.24 21.65
N ALA A 90 -5.65 1.08 21.12
CA ALA A 90 -5.89 -0.22 21.71
C ALA A 90 -4.80 -0.65 22.72
N GLU A 91 -3.80 0.20 22.98
CA GLU A 91 -2.67 -0.08 23.88
C GLU A 91 -1.92 -1.39 23.56
N VAL A 92 -1.71 -1.67 22.28
CA VAL A 92 -0.99 -2.86 21.80
C VAL A 92 0.22 -2.52 20.93
N ASP A 93 1.18 -3.44 20.83
CA ASP A 93 2.29 -3.33 19.86
C ASP A 93 1.74 -3.27 18.42
N VAL A 94 2.26 -2.34 17.63
CA VAL A 94 1.86 -2.12 16.23
C VAL A 94 1.94 -3.39 15.38
N ARG A 95 2.93 -4.27 15.63
CA ARG A 95 3.10 -5.54 14.92
C ARG A 95 2.02 -6.56 15.30
N VAL A 96 1.53 -6.51 16.54
CA VAL A 96 0.39 -7.33 16.99
C VAL A 96 -0.87 -6.91 16.25
N LEU A 97 -1.12 -5.60 16.16
CA LEU A 97 -2.26 -5.09 15.40
C LEU A 97 -2.15 -5.41 13.91
N HIS A 98 -0.98 -5.19 13.29
CA HIS A 98 -0.74 -5.56 11.89
C HIS A 98 -0.98 -7.06 11.65
N THR A 99 -0.49 -7.93 12.53
CA THR A 99 -0.72 -9.38 12.44
C THR A 99 -2.21 -9.72 12.53
N SER A 100 -2.95 -9.02 13.38
CA SER A 100 -4.40 -9.20 13.53
C SER A 100 -5.16 -8.78 12.27
N VAL A 101 -4.78 -7.66 11.66
CA VAL A 101 -5.31 -7.21 10.37
C VAL A 101 -5.05 -8.24 9.28
N LEU A 102 -3.83 -8.79 9.18
CA LEU A 102 -3.53 -9.83 8.19
C LEU A 102 -4.35 -11.12 8.39
N LYS A 103 -4.65 -11.49 9.63
CA LYS A 103 -5.53 -12.64 9.93
C LYS A 103 -6.97 -12.36 9.51
N LEU A 104 -7.45 -11.14 9.79
CA LEU A 104 -8.79 -10.70 9.40
C LEU A 104 -8.94 -10.72 7.87
N GLU A 105 -8.00 -10.14 7.13
CA GLU A 105 -8.01 -10.12 5.66
C GLU A 105 -8.07 -11.53 5.06
N ARG A 106 -7.27 -12.48 5.59
CA ARG A 106 -7.32 -13.88 5.11
C ARG A 106 -8.67 -14.54 5.37
N ARG A 107 -9.29 -14.25 6.52
CA ARG A 107 -10.60 -14.80 6.87
C ARG A 107 -11.70 -14.22 6.00
N LEU A 108 -11.62 -12.93 5.68
CA LEU A 108 -12.54 -12.28 4.74
C LEU A 108 -12.42 -12.92 3.35
N ALA A 109 -11.20 -13.06 2.83
CA ALA A 109 -10.96 -13.71 1.54
C ALA A 109 -11.52 -15.15 1.50
N TRP A 110 -11.38 -15.91 2.59
CA TRP A 110 -11.98 -17.25 2.69
C TRP A 110 -13.51 -17.24 2.70
N ILE A 111 -14.13 -16.24 3.34
CA ILE A 111 -15.59 -16.08 3.35
C ILE A 111 -16.09 -15.71 1.95
N GLU A 112 -15.43 -14.76 1.28
CA GLU A 112 -15.75 -14.34 -0.09
C GLU A 112 -15.70 -15.53 -1.06
N GLU A 113 -14.63 -16.32 -0.99
CA GLU A 113 -14.46 -17.56 -1.77
C GLU A 113 -15.59 -18.56 -1.50
N ARG A 114 -15.98 -18.75 -0.23
CA ARG A 114 -17.06 -19.68 0.14
C ARG A 114 -18.43 -19.20 -0.37
N ILE A 115 -18.69 -17.90 -0.31
CA ILE A 115 -19.91 -17.30 -0.87
C ILE A 115 -19.94 -17.50 -2.38
N GLY A 116 -18.82 -17.24 -3.08
CA GLY A 116 -18.68 -17.47 -4.51
C GLY A 116 -19.06 -18.89 -4.91
N ARG A 117 -18.43 -19.90 -4.29
CA ARG A 117 -18.75 -21.32 -4.56
C ARG A 117 -20.21 -21.67 -4.29
N SER A 118 -20.80 -21.10 -3.24
CA SER A 118 -22.20 -21.35 -2.90
C SER A 118 -23.13 -20.78 -3.97
N LEU A 119 -22.83 -19.59 -4.48
CA LEU A 119 -23.57 -18.96 -5.58
C LEU A 119 -23.39 -19.74 -6.89
N ASP A 120 -22.18 -20.19 -7.19
CA ASP A 120 -21.90 -20.98 -8.41
C ASP A 120 -22.67 -22.30 -8.42
N ALA A 121 -22.76 -22.98 -7.26
CA ALA A 121 -23.51 -24.22 -7.11
C ALA A 121 -25.02 -24.03 -7.26
N LEU A 122 -25.56 -22.85 -6.89
CA LEU A 122 -26.96 -22.50 -7.11
C LEU A 122 -27.25 -22.19 -8.58
N GLN A 123 -26.31 -21.58 -9.30
CA GLN A 123 -26.47 -21.23 -10.71
C GLN A 123 -26.23 -22.43 -11.65
N ASN A 124 -25.36 -23.35 -11.26
CA ASN A 124 -24.99 -24.54 -12.03
C ASN A 124 -25.19 -25.81 -11.20
N PRO A 125 -26.45 -26.23 -10.94
CA PRO A 125 -26.71 -27.43 -10.16
C PRO A 125 -26.14 -28.68 -10.88
N PRO A 126 -25.61 -29.66 -10.14
CA PRO A 126 -25.11 -30.89 -10.75
C PRO A 126 -26.25 -31.61 -11.48
N ILE A 127 -26.00 -31.97 -12.75
CA ILE A 127 -26.94 -32.75 -13.55
C ILE A 127 -27.07 -34.12 -12.88
N SER A 128 -28.28 -34.44 -12.44
CA SER A 128 -28.65 -35.71 -11.77
C SER A 128 -28.91 -36.81 -12.77
#